data_AF-A0AAU9ZAB9-F1
#
_entry.id   AF-A0AAU9ZAB9-F1
#
_cell.length_a   1.000
_cell.length_b   1.000
_cell.length_c   1.000
_cell.angle_alpha   90.00
_cell.angle_beta   90.00
_cell.angle_gamma   90.00
#
_symmetry.space_group_name_H-M   'P 1'
#
loop_
_entity.id
_entity.type
_entity.pdbx_description
1 polymer ?
#
loop_
_entity_poly.entity_id
_entity_poly.type
_entity_poly.pdbx_seq_one_letter_code
_entity_poly.pdbx_strand_id
1 'polypeptide(L)'
;MEDFDDLTQSSETSSEYGKFPCPNYEAILKLIEHLSLECKDSESLLKIQDTIHSYKRLIQFKNSHCKALVGKLRTMENEVTGLHKKLSEAEHEKIKQEQELCNLRFVLKQEEEKRKNADWVYEKIKEQLREKEEQYNKEVKMKQKLEIRVRELDLELKTARNNINKAIEERNGIERQLLQEQNARILQDGILANQLHKQKELKMAQEKISSQFQELDQYKEPTECVKKMQDCIQKLELENCKLKATARKQAEKIEHLKENILSEILNDDVAAKLETASSKCLHLHKENQLLQQELLSMKTIQKKCEKLKKHKKKLEQEIVNLKSHMEKNMIECGEIEQYKLEIEEKTKQALVEKLKQVNLFLQTQAAYEDKLEKLRHEQTASVRTEMELRIRDLESEFSKMKSQVDCNQIEMENYKQLYLEEVKIRKLLSNKLSITDERLAKVKTKLLLERKQNRASQYSTIDTRSVLESTCQRDLSNRFFIPRSFSGENVMVPTSNLWHSIETTENCKTKVDHFLKFRSSCSQATLTC
;
A
#
# COMPACT_ATOMS: atom_id res chain seq x y z
N MET A 1 -3.87 -16.69 -37.68
CA MET A 1 -4.80 -17.75 -37.24
C MET A 1 -6.08 -17.47 -38.00
N GLU A 2 -6.06 -17.76 -39.29
CA GLU A 2 -6.45 -19.05 -39.91
C GLU A 2 -7.96 -19.26 -39.77
N ASP A 3 -8.62 -19.07 -40.93
CA ASP A 3 -10.02 -19.28 -41.22
C ASP A 3 -10.46 -20.70 -40.87
N PHE A 4 -11.55 -20.81 -40.12
CA PHE A 4 -12.33 -22.04 -39.93
C PHE A 4 -13.81 -21.72 -40.14
N ASP A 5 -14.15 -21.29 -41.35
CA ASP A 5 -15.52 -21.20 -41.85
C ASP A 5 -15.68 -22.19 -43.01
N ASP A 6 -15.63 -23.50 -42.73
CA ASP A 6 -16.07 -24.47 -43.74
C ASP A 6 -16.34 -25.89 -43.18
N LEU A 7 -17.31 -26.08 -42.29
CA LEU A 7 -17.83 -27.43 -42.00
C LEU A 7 -19.33 -27.42 -41.61
N THR A 8 -20.18 -26.99 -42.55
CA THR A 8 -21.60 -27.35 -42.55
C THR A 8 -22.02 -27.81 -43.95
N GLN A 9 -21.34 -28.83 -44.47
CA GLN A 9 -21.94 -29.69 -45.49
C GLN A 9 -22.57 -30.89 -44.80
N SER A 10 -23.76 -30.67 -44.24
CA SER A 10 -24.68 -31.76 -43.90
C SER A 10 -25.03 -32.49 -45.19
N SER A 11 -24.42 -33.66 -45.36
CA SER A 11 -24.74 -34.57 -46.44
C SER A 11 -26.09 -35.22 -46.13
N GLU A 12 -27.19 -34.58 -46.54
CA GLU A 12 -28.46 -35.27 -46.78
C GLU A 12 -28.22 -36.26 -47.91
N THR A 13 -27.71 -37.44 -47.58
CA THR A 13 -27.89 -38.61 -48.43
C THR A 13 -29.36 -39.01 -48.29
N SER A 14 -30.20 -38.36 -49.10
CA SER A 14 -31.47 -38.92 -49.54
C SER A 14 -31.16 -40.34 -50.01
N SER A 15 -31.45 -41.31 -49.16
CA SER A 15 -31.42 -42.71 -49.54
C SER A 15 -32.58 -42.92 -50.50
N GLU A 16 -32.30 -42.60 -51.76
CA GLU A 16 -33.10 -42.98 -52.91
C GLU A 16 -33.02 -44.50 -53.01
N TYR A 17 -33.74 -45.19 -52.12
CA TYR A 17 -34.02 -46.60 -52.25
C TYR A 17 -34.84 -46.75 -53.53
N GLY A 18 -34.14 -47.08 -54.61
CA GLY A 18 -34.74 -47.38 -55.90
C GLY A 18 -35.93 -48.32 -55.70
N LYS A 19 -37.13 -47.83 -55.97
CA LYS A 19 -38.33 -48.66 -56.09
C LYS A 19 -38.08 -49.62 -57.24
N PHE A 20 -37.59 -50.81 -56.93
CA PHE A 20 -37.66 -51.93 -57.88
C PHE A 20 -39.13 -52.10 -58.29
N PRO A 21 -39.46 -52.15 -59.59
CA PRO A 21 -40.82 -52.41 -60.04
C PRO A 21 -41.25 -53.76 -59.46
N CYS A 22 -42.25 -53.74 -58.57
CA CYS A 22 -42.85 -54.98 -58.12
C CYS A 22 -43.51 -55.64 -59.34
N PRO A 23 -43.22 -56.93 -59.65
CA PRO A 23 -43.94 -57.64 -60.69
C PRO A 23 -45.43 -57.55 -60.44
N ASN A 24 -46.24 -57.35 -61.49
CA ASN A 24 -47.69 -57.31 -61.37
C ASN A 24 -48.21 -58.71 -60.98
N TYR A 25 -48.25 -58.97 -59.68
CA TYR A 25 -48.69 -60.23 -59.08
C TYR A 25 -50.08 -60.64 -59.57
N GLU A 26 -50.94 -59.66 -59.86
CA GLU A 26 -52.29 -59.91 -60.33
C GLU A 26 -52.31 -60.39 -61.79
N ALA A 27 -51.43 -59.89 -62.64
CA ALA A 27 -51.24 -60.39 -64.00
C ALA A 27 -50.67 -61.82 -64.02
N ILE A 28 -49.72 -62.12 -63.12
CA ILE A 28 -49.11 -63.44 -62.99
C ILE A 28 -50.14 -64.46 -62.46
N LEU A 29 -50.95 -64.09 -61.46
CA LEU A 29 -52.01 -64.95 -60.93
C LEU A 29 -53.07 -65.29 -61.98
N LYS A 30 -53.47 -64.33 -62.82
CA LYS A 30 -54.40 -64.55 -63.93
C LYS A 30 -53.83 -65.50 -64.99
N LEU A 31 -52.53 -65.39 -65.31
CA LEU A 31 -51.86 -66.29 -66.25
C LEU A 31 -51.81 -67.74 -65.73
N ILE A 32 -51.59 -67.90 -64.42
CA ILE A 32 -51.55 -69.18 -63.72
C ILE A 32 -52.96 -69.84 -63.66
N GLU A 33 -54.00 -69.05 -63.43
CA GLU A 33 -55.40 -69.51 -63.43
C GLU A 33 -55.83 -69.97 -64.83
N HIS A 34 -55.39 -69.27 -65.88
CA HIS A 34 -55.60 -69.67 -67.28
C HIS A 34 -54.88 -70.98 -67.63
N LEU A 35 -53.60 -71.13 -67.27
CA LEU A 35 -52.82 -72.36 -67.49
C LEU A 35 -53.37 -73.58 -66.73
N SER A 36 -54.02 -73.34 -65.58
CA SER A 36 -54.70 -74.38 -64.78
C SER A 36 -56.01 -74.86 -65.42
N LEU A 37 -56.68 -74.02 -66.21
CA LEU A 37 -57.91 -74.36 -66.94
C LEU A 37 -57.64 -75.11 -68.27
N GLU A 38 -56.47 -74.92 -68.87
CA GLU A 38 -56.09 -75.56 -70.14
C GLU A 38 -55.49 -76.98 -69.98
N CYS A 39 -55.05 -77.38 -68.78
CA CYS A 39 -54.47 -78.71 -68.52
C CYS A 39 -55.56 -79.80 -68.41
N LYS A 40 -55.60 -80.73 -69.36
CA LYS A 40 -56.57 -81.85 -69.41
C LYS A 40 -56.13 -83.12 -68.67
N ASP A 41 -54.85 -83.22 -68.31
CA ASP A 41 -54.29 -84.35 -67.54
C ASP A 41 -54.25 -84.01 -66.05
N SER A 42 -54.90 -84.84 -65.23
CA SER A 42 -55.03 -84.64 -63.78
C SER A 42 -53.69 -84.63 -63.04
N GLU A 43 -52.67 -85.34 -63.55
CA GLU A 43 -51.37 -85.41 -62.89
C GLU A 43 -50.56 -84.11 -63.09
N SER A 44 -50.58 -83.54 -64.29
CA SER A 44 -49.96 -82.24 -64.58
C SER A 44 -50.64 -81.07 -63.85
N LEU A 45 -51.98 -81.07 -63.73
CA LEU A 45 -52.73 -80.06 -62.99
C LEU A 45 -52.37 -80.06 -61.49
N LEU A 46 -52.25 -81.25 -60.88
CA LEU A 46 -51.85 -81.39 -59.48
C LEU A 46 -50.43 -80.86 -59.24
N LYS A 47 -49.49 -81.15 -60.14
CA LYS A 47 -48.10 -80.61 -60.09
C LYS A 47 -48.07 -79.08 -60.19
N ILE A 48 -48.90 -78.49 -61.04
CA ILE A 48 -49.07 -77.04 -61.14
C ILE A 48 -49.64 -76.46 -59.84
N GLN A 49 -50.71 -77.08 -59.31
CA GLN A 49 -51.33 -76.66 -58.06
C GLN A 49 -50.37 -76.74 -56.86
N ASP A 50 -49.61 -77.83 -56.73
CA ASP A 50 -48.60 -78.00 -55.67
C ASP A 50 -47.47 -76.97 -55.77
N THR A 51 -47.06 -76.65 -57.01
CA THR A 51 -46.06 -75.60 -57.28
C THR A 51 -46.58 -74.21 -56.90
N ILE A 52 -47.85 -73.90 -57.21
CA ILE A 52 -48.48 -72.63 -56.79
C ILE A 52 -48.56 -72.54 -55.26
N HIS A 53 -48.99 -73.63 -54.60
CA HIS A 53 -49.08 -73.66 -53.13
C HIS A 53 -47.70 -73.55 -52.46
N SER A 54 -46.63 -74.08 -53.07
CA SER A 54 -45.26 -73.92 -52.58
C SER A 54 -44.77 -72.47 -52.74
N TYR A 55 -45.01 -71.82 -53.89
CA TYR A 55 -44.70 -70.40 -54.10
C TYR A 55 -45.50 -69.47 -53.16
N LYS A 56 -46.79 -69.75 -52.95
CA LYS A 56 -47.63 -68.99 -52.00
C LYS A 56 -47.06 -69.05 -50.58
N ARG A 57 -46.64 -70.24 -50.12
CA ARG A 57 -45.97 -70.41 -48.82
C ARG A 57 -44.63 -69.66 -48.77
N LEU A 58 -43.84 -69.73 -49.83
CA LEU A 58 -42.57 -68.99 -49.92
C LEU A 58 -42.77 -67.48 -49.83
N ILE A 59 -43.77 -66.93 -50.53
CA ILE A 59 -44.11 -65.49 -50.48
C ILE A 59 -44.57 -65.09 -49.08
N GLN A 60 -45.44 -65.88 -48.44
CA GLN A 60 -45.88 -65.62 -47.07
C GLN A 60 -44.69 -65.64 -46.09
N PHE A 61 -43.80 -66.61 -46.22
CA PHE A 61 -42.58 -66.70 -45.43
C PHE A 61 -41.67 -65.48 -45.66
N LYS A 62 -41.41 -65.11 -46.92
CA LYS A 62 -40.61 -63.92 -47.27
C LYS A 62 -41.25 -62.63 -46.76
N ASN A 63 -42.56 -62.48 -46.85
CA ASN A 63 -43.28 -61.33 -46.29
C ASN A 63 -43.15 -61.25 -44.77
N SER A 64 -43.26 -62.38 -44.07
CA SER A 64 -43.03 -62.41 -42.62
C SER A 64 -41.60 -62.02 -42.24
N HIS A 65 -40.61 -62.49 -43.02
CA HIS A 65 -39.21 -62.13 -42.84
C HIS A 65 -38.95 -60.65 -43.13
N CYS A 66 -39.51 -60.10 -44.21
CA CYS A 66 -39.42 -58.67 -44.54
C CYS A 66 -40.03 -57.81 -43.43
N LYS A 67 -41.20 -58.18 -42.89
CA LYS A 67 -41.80 -57.45 -41.75
C LYS A 67 -40.86 -57.44 -40.52
N ALA A 68 -40.23 -58.58 -40.22
CA ALA A 68 -39.27 -58.66 -39.11
C ALA A 68 -38.02 -57.79 -39.36
N LEU A 69 -37.49 -57.79 -40.59
CA LEU A 69 -36.36 -56.93 -40.98
C LEU A 69 -36.70 -55.44 -40.91
N VAL A 70 -37.89 -55.04 -41.38
CA VAL A 70 -38.38 -53.66 -41.26
C VAL A 70 -38.50 -53.24 -39.80
N GLY A 71 -39.00 -54.12 -38.93
CA GLY A 71 -39.02 -53.88 -37.48
C GLY A 71 -37.63 -53.62 -36.90
N LYS A 72 -36.64 -54.45 -37.28
CA LYS A 72 -35.23 -54.28 -36.87
C LYS A 72 -34.59 -53.00 -37.43
N LEU A 73 -34.89 -52.65 -38.68
CA LEU A 73 -34.44 -51.38 -39.27
C LEU A 73 -34.98 -50.19 -38.47
N ARG A 74 -36.27 -50.22 -38.13
CA ARG A 74 -36.90 -49.17 -37.33
C ARG A 74 -36.30 -49.06 -35.92
N THR A 75 -35.96 -50.17 -35.27
CA THR A 75 -35.28 -50.12 -33.97
C THR A 75 -33.88 -49.52 -34.08
N MET A 76 -33.11 -49.91 -35.09
CA MET A 76 -31.78 -49.32 -35.32
C MET A 76 -31.87 -47.84 -35.69
N GLU A 77 -32.86 -47.42 -36.47
CA GLU A 77 -33.09 -46.01 -36.81
C GLU A 77 -33.40 -45.16 -35.57
N ASN A 78 -34.22 -45.67 -34.65
CA ASN A 78 -34.47 -45.02 -33.36
C ASN A 78 -33.20 -44.93 -32.48
N GLU A 79 -32.35 -45.96 -32.50
CA GLU A 79 -31.07 -45.94 -31.78
C GLU A 79 -30.10 -44.91 -32.39
N VAL A 80 -29.98 -44.86 -33.73
CA VAL A 80 -29.14 -43.90 -34.44
C VAL A 80 -29.59 -42.46 -34.18
N THR A 81 -30.89 -42.18 -34.25
CA THR A 81 -31.44 -40.85 -33.94
C THR A 81 -31.22 -40.47 -32.48
N GLY A 82 -31.37 -41.43 -31.55
CA GLY A 82 -31.07 -41.22 -30.13
C GLY A 82 -29.58 -40.92 -29.86
N LEU A 83 -28.67 -41.61 -30.52
CA LEU A 83 -27.23 -41.35 -30.43
C LEU A 83 -26.86 -40.00 -31.05
N HIS A 84 -27.45 -39.66 -32.20
CA HIS A 84 -27.21 -38.38 -32.87
C HIS A 84 -27.65 -37.19 -31.99
N LYS A 85 -28.79 -37.31 -31.32
CA LYS A 85 -29.24 -36.29 -30.35
C LYS A 85 -28.25 -36.11 -29.19
N LYS A 86 -27.78 -37.21 -28.58
CA LYS A 86 -26.80 -37.16 -27.49
C LYS A 86 -25.47 -36.55 -27.94
N LEU A 87 -25.04 -36.83 -29.17
CA LEU A 87 -23.83 -36.25 -29.74
C LEU A 87 -23.96 -34.73 -29.88
N SER A 88 -25.09 -34.24 -30.42
CA SER A 88 -25.37 -32.80 -30.54
C SER A 88 -25.42 -32.10 -29.17
N GLU A 89 -26.06 -32.72 -28.17
CA GLU A 89 -26.08 -32.19 -26.80
C GLU A 89 -24.67 -32.09 -26.20
N ALA A 90 -23.81 -33.10 -26.42
CA ALA A 90 -22.43 -33.11 -25.96
C ALA A 90 -21.56 -32.05 -26.68
N GLU A 91 -21.77 -31.84 -27.98
CA GLU A 91 -21.08 -30.79 -28.75
C GLU A 91 -21.45 -29.39 -28.26
N HIS A 92 -22.73 -29.13 -28.00
CA HIS A 92 -23.17 -27.85 -27.43
C HIS A 92 -22.56 -27.58 -26.06
N GLU A 93 -22.51 -28.60 -25.18
CA GLU A 93 -21.88 -28.46 -23.86
C GLU A 93 -20.36 -28.23 -23.96
N LYS A 94 -19.69 -28.93 -24.89
CA LYS A 94 -18.26 -28.70 -25.17
C LYS A 94 -17.99 -27.26 -25.60
N ILE A 95 -18.77 -26.72 -26.54
CA ILE A 95 -18.64 -25.32 -27.01
C ILE A 95 -18.85 -24.34 -25.85
N LYS A 96 -19.83 -24.60 -24.99
CA LYS A 96 -20.08 -23.77 -23.80
C LYS A 96 -18.89 -23.76 -22.84
N GLN A 97 -18.30 -24.92 -22.57
CA GLN A 97 -17.11 -25.03 -21.74
C GLN A 97 -15.90 -24.34 -22.37
N GLU A 98 -15.71 -24.45 -23.69
CA GLU A 98 -14.65 -23.75 -24.41
C GLU A 98 -14.80 -22.22 -24.30
N GLN A 99 -16.03 -21.71 -24.41
CA GLN A 99 -16.31 -20.29 -24.22
C GLN A 99 -15.99 -19.82 -22.79
N GLU A 100 -16.39 -20.59 -21.78
CA GLU A 100 -16.07 -20.30 -20.38
C GLU A 100 -14.56 -20.30 -20.12
N LEU A 101 -13.83 -21.27 -20.68
CA LEU A 101 -12.36 -21.33 -20.60
C LEU A 101 -11.70 -20.12 -21.27
N CYS A 102 -12.20 -19.66 -22.41
CA CYS A 102 -11.72 -18.43 -23.05
C CYS A 102 -11.93 -17.20 -22.17
N ASN A 103 -13.11 -17.07 -21.56
CA ASN A 103 -13.40 -15.98 -20.62
C ASN A 103 -12.47 -16.00 -19.41
N LEU A 104 -12.29 -17.17 -18.79
CA LEU A 104 -11.37 -17.34 -17.64
C LEU A 104 -9.92 -17.02 -18.01
N ARG A 105 -9.47 -17.41 -19.21
CA ARG A 105 -8.13 -17.11 -19.70
C ARG A 105 -7.90 -15.60 -19.86
N PHE A 106 -8.91 -14.87 -20.32
CA PHE A 106 -8.85 -13.40 -20.40
C PHE A 106 -8.74 -12.76 -19.01
N VAL A 107 -9.58 -13.19 -18.07
CA VAL A 107 -9.56 -12.70 -16.68
C VAL A 107 -8.21 -12.99 -16.02
N LEU A 108 -7.69 -14.21 -16.19
CA LEU A 108 -6.38 -14.59 -15.65
C LEU A 108 -5.26 -13.69 -16.20
N LYS A 109 -5.24 -13.44 -17.51
CA LYS A 109 -4.25 -12.56 -18.14
C LYS A 109 -4.34 -11.12 -17.61
N GLN A 110 -5.56 -10.62 -17.40
CA GLN A 110 -5.74 -9.31 -16.81
C GLN A 110 -5.22 -9.26 -15.36
N GLU A 111 -5.44 -10.31 -14.58
CA GLU A 111 -4.98 -10.40 -13.20
C GLU A 111 -3.46 -10.53 -13.11
N GLU A 112 -2.83 -11.28 -14.02
CA GLU A 112 -1.37 -11.36 -14.13
C GLU A 112 -0.74 -9.99 -14.41
N GLU A 113 -1.32 -9.18 -15.30
CA GLU A 113 -0.84 -7.82 -15.57
C GLU A 113 -1.05 -6.88 -14.37
N LYS A 114 -2.17 -6.99 -13.66
CA LYS A 114 -2.37 -6.25 -12.40
C LYS A 114 -1.32 -6.63 -11.36
N ARG A 115 -0.98 -7.91 -11.24
CA ARG A 115 0.03 -8.41 -10.31
C ARG A 115 1.42 -7.88 -10.66
N LYS A 116 1.82 -7.91 -11.94
CA LYS A 116 3.07 -7.29 -12.41
C LYS A 116 3.15 -5.81 -12.08
N ASN A 117 2.04 -5.08 -12.26
CA ASN A 117 1.97 -3.66 -11.91
C ASN A 117 2.13 -3.43 -10.40
N ALA A 118 1.47 -4.25 -9.56
CA ALA A 118 1.61 -4.18 -8.12
C ALA A 118 3.05 -4.49 -7.67
N ASP A 119 3.67 -5.53 -8.24
CA ASP A 119 5.06 -5.91 -7.96
C ASP A 119 6.04 -4.78 -8.35
N TRP A 120 5.82 -4.13 -9.50
CA TRP A 120 6.61 -2.98 -9.93
C TRP A 120 6.49 -1.80 -8.96
N VAL A 121 5.28 -1.47 -8.51
CA VAL A 121 5.05 -0.39 -7.52
C VAL A 121 5.72 -0.74 -6.19
N TYR A 122 5.60 -1.99 -5.74
CA TYR A 122 6.23 -2.46 -4.52
C TYR A 122 7.75 -2.32 -4.57
N GLU A 123 8.40 -2.81 -5.63
CA GLU A 123 9.85 -2.67 -5.78
C GLU A 123 10.28 -1.20 -5.93
N LYS A 124 9.46 -0.36 -6.56
CA LYS A 124 9.75 1.08 -6.65
C LYS A 124 9.73 1.78 -5.30
N ILE A 125 8.73 1.51 -4.46
CA ILE A 125 8.63 2.07 -3.10
C ILE A 125 9.79 1.55 -2.24
N LYS A 126 10.10 0.26 -2.35
CA LYS A 126 11.20 -0.39 -1.62
C LYS A 126 12.56 0.23 -1.95
N GLU A 127 12.82 0.58 -3.21
CA GLU A 127 14.03 1.32 -3.61
C GLU A 127 14.07 2.73 -2.99
N GLN A 128 12.97 3.47 -3.06
CA GLN A 128 12.90 4.82 -2.45
C GLN A 128 13.15 4.78 -0.94
N LEU A 129 12.67 3.74 -0.26
CA LEU A 129 12.95 3.52 1.17
C LEU A 129 14.44 3.25 1.41
N ARG A 130 15.08 2.42 0.59
CA ARG A 130 16.54 2.18 0.67
C ARG A 130 17.34 3.47 0.49
N GLU A 131 17.01 4.27 -0.52
CA GLU A 131 17.66 5.56 -0.77
C GLU A 131 17.50 6.52 0.42
N LYS A 132 16.32 6.57 1.03
CA LYS A 132 16.05 7.38 2.22
C LYS A 132 16.80 6.90 3.46
N GLU A 133 16.88 5.59 3.65
CA GLU A 133 17.68 4.99 4.73
C GLU A 133 19.17 5.32 4.56
N GLU A 134 19.69 5.27 3.35
CA GLU A 134 21.09 5.64 3.09
C GLU A 134 21.37 7.13 3.35
N GLN A 135 20.42 8.02 2.99
CA GLN A 135 20.50 9.45 3.32
C GLN A 135 20.55 9.67 4.84
N TYR A 136 19.64 9.03 5.59
CA TYR A 136 19.62 9.11 7.05
C TYR A 136 20.91 8.59 7.66
N ASN A 137 21.44 7.46 7.16
CA ASN A 137 22.71 6.91 7.62
C ASN A 137 23.89 7.86 7.38
N LYS A 138 23.91 8.59 6.26
CA LYS A 138 24.91 9.65 5.99
C LYS A 138 24.79 10.80 6.99
N GLU A 139 23.57 11.24 7.28
CA GLU A 139 23.29 12.30 8.25
C GLU A 139 23.73 11.91 9.67
N VAL A 140 23.42 10.68 10.12
CA VAL A 140 23.84 10.15 11.41
C VAL A 140 25.37 10.12 11.51
N LYS A 141 26.08 9.64 10.48
CA LYS A 141 27.55 9.65 10.45
C LYS A 141 28.12 11.07 10.54
N MET A 142 27.52 12.04 9.86
CA MET A 142 27.95 13.44 9.94
C MET A 142 27.69 14.03 11.32
N LYS A 143 26.52 13.75 11.91
CA LYS A 143 26.17 14.18 13.27
C LYS A 143 27.16 13.64 14.31
N GLN A 144 27.55 12.36 14.21
CA GLN A 144 28.58 11.79 15.08
C GLN A 144 29.92 12.49 14.95
N LYS A 145 30.36 12.82 13.71
CA LYS A 145 31.59 13.59 13.48
C LYS A 145 31.53 14.98 14.10
N LEU A 146 30.41 15.69 13.92
CA LEU A 146 30.20 17.00 14.52
C LEU A 146 30.16 16.93 16.05
N GLU A 147 29.55 15.89 16.61
CA GLU A 147 29.50 15.69 18.06
C GLU A 147 30.91 15.49 18.65
N ILE A 148 31.77 14.71 17.99
CA ILE A 148 33.17 14.57 18.39
C ILE A 148 33.88 15.93 18.32
N ARG A 149 33.72 16.68 17.22
CA ARG A 149 34.35 18.00 17.07
C ARG A 149 33.90 19.02 18.12
N VAL A 150 32.63 19.00 18.49
CA VAL A 150 32.10 19.86 19.55
C VAL A 150 32.73 19.49 20.90
N ARG A 151 32.88 18.20 21.21
CA ARG A 151 33.56 17.75 22.44
C ARG A 151 35.04 18.15 22.46
N GLU A 152 35.74 18.08 21.32
CA GLU A 152 37.12 18.56 21.18
C GLU A 152 37.23 20.06 21.48
N LEU A 153 36.39 20.88 20.86
CA LEU A 153 36.39 22.32 21.07
C LEU A 153 36.03 22.70 22.52
N ASP A 154 35.15 21.96 23.18
CA ASP A 154 34.83 22.18 24.61
C ASP A 154 36.03 21.90 25.51
N LEU A 155 36.84 20.87 25.20
CA LEU A 155 38.08 20.58 25.91
C LEU A 155 39.14 21.67 25.68
N GLU A 156 39.29 22.15 24.45
CA GLU A 156 40.19 23.27 24.13
C GLU A 156 39.77 24.54 24.88
N LEU A 157 38.48 24.88 24.90
CA LEU A 157 37.95 26.02 25.64
C LEU A 157 38.16 25.90 27.15
N LYS A 158 37.93 24.72 27.74
CA LYS A 158 38.23 24.46 29.15
C LYS A 158 39.71 24.66 29.46
N THR A 159 40.58 24.18 28.59
CA THR A 159 42.04 24.33 28.74
C THR A 159 42.46 25.79 28.63
N ALA A 160 41.99 26.51 27.62
CA ALA A 160 42.25 27.94 27.45
C ALA A 160 41.76 28.76 28.65
N ARG A 161 40.56 28.44 29.17
CA ARG A 161 40.02 29.07 30.39
C ARG A 161 40.91 28.84 31.60
N ASN A 162 41.40 27.61 31.80
CA ASN A 162 42.32 27.30 32.90
C ASN A 162 43.65 28.06 32.77
N ASN A 163 44.19 28.17 31.55
CA ASN A 163 45.42 28.94 31.30
C ASN A 163 45.23 30.44 31.58
N ILE A 164 44.10 31.02 31.16
CA ILE A 164 43.76 32.43 31.46
C ILE A 164 43.65 32.64 32.96
N ASN A 165 42.96 31.75 33.67
CA ASN A 165 42.83 31.84 35.12
C ASN A 165 44.21 31.82 35.81
N LYS A 166 45.09 30.90 35.39
CA LYS A 166 46.47 30.85 35.88
C LYS A 166 47.25 32.14 35.60
N ALA A 167 47.14 32.70 34.39
CA ALA A 167 47.80 33.96 34.04
C ALA A 167 47.26 35.14 34.86
N ILE A 168 45.96 35.15 35.18
CA ILE A 168 45.36 36.16 36.08
C ILE A 168 45.92 36.02 37.49
N GLU A 169 46.04 34.80 38.02
CA GLU A 169 46.65 34.55 39.34
C GLU A 169 48.11 35.01 39.40
N GLU A 170 48.91 34.69 38.37
CA GLU A 170 50.29 35.13 38.23
C GLU A 170 50.39 36.66 38.17
N ARG A 171 49.56 37.32 37.35
CA ARG A 171 49.47 38.79 37.27
C ARG A 171 49.15 39.39 38.64
N ASN A 172 48.16 38.86 39.35
CA ASN A 172 47.76 39.33 40.68
C ASN A 172 48.86 39.11 41.72
N GLY A 173 49.72 38.11 41.55
CA GLY A 173 50.93 37.89 42.36
C GLY A 173 51.99 38.97 42.10
N ILE A 174 52.29 39.23 40.83
CA ILE A 174 53.25 40.28 40.42
C ILE A 174 52.79 41.67 40.87
N GLU A 175 51.50 41.98 40.72
CA GLU A 175 50.92 43.26 41.14
C GLU A 175 51.08 43.50 42.65
N ARG A 176 50.87 42.46 43.48
CA ARG A 176 51.15 42.53 44.92
C ARG A 176 52.62 42.78 45.24
N GLN A 177 53.53 42.09 44.54
CA GLN A 177 54.98 42.31 44.71
C GLN A 177 55.40 43.72 44.32
N LEU A 178 54.87 44.23 43.19
CA LEU A 178 55.14 45.60 42.74
C LEU A 178 54.67 46.63 43.77
N LEU A 179 53.48 46.44 44.35
CA LEU A 179 52.96 47.33 45.38
C LEU A 179 53.84 47.31 46.64
N GLN A 180 54.33 46.14 47.05
CA GLN A 180 55.27 46.03 48.17
C GLN A 180 56.59 46.76 47.90
N GLU A 181 57.17 46.60 46.70
CA GLU A 181 58.38 47.32 46.30
C GLU A 181 58.18 48.83 46.24
N GLN A 182 57.05 49.29 45.69
CA GLN A 182 56.71 50.73 45.70
C GLN A 182 56.63 51.27 47.13
N ASN A 183 55.97 50.57 48.04
CA ASN A 183 55.88 50.96 49.44
C ASN A 183 57.27 50.98 50.11
N ALA A 184 58.12 50.00 49.84
CA ALA A 184 59.49 49.96 50.34
C ALA A 184 60.33 51.15 49.81
N ARG A 185 60.18 51.48 48.53
CA ARG A 185 60.85 52.63 47.90
C ARG A 185 60.38 53.96 48.48
N ILE A 186 59.07 54.15 48.67
CA ILE A 186 58.51 55.34 49.33
C ILE A 186 59.09 55.50 50.74
N LEU A 187 59.21 54.39 51.49
CA LEU A 187 59.81 54.41 52.82
C LEU A 187 61.30 54.81 52.77
N GLN A 188 62.07 54.25 51.83
CA GLN A 188 63.48 54.61 51.62
C GLN A 188 63.65 56.08 51.24
N ASP A 189 62.86 56.58 50.28
CA ASP A 189 62.87 57.99 49.86
C ASP A 189 62.52 58.93 51.02
N GLY A 190 61.56 58.54 51.87
CA GLY A 190 61.22 59.26 53.09
C GLY A 190 62.38 59.33 54.09
N ILE A 191 63.11 58.23 54.28
CA ILE A 191 64.32 58.21 55.13
C ILE A 191 65.40 59.14 54.56
N LEU A 192 65.65 59.07 53.25
CA LEU A 192 66.67 59.89 52.59
C LEU A 192 66.34 61.39 52.66
N ALA A 193 65.07 61.75 52.42
CA ALA A 193 64.60 63.12 52.55
C ALA A 193 64.76 63.65 53.99
N ASN A 194 64.44 62.83 55.00
CA ASN A 194 64.65 63.17 56.40
C ASN A 194 66.15 63.35 56.74
N GLN A 195 67.03 62.52 56.21
CA GLN A 195 68.49 62.67 56.37
C GLN A 195 68.99 63.96 55.73
N LEU A 196 68.52 64.28 54.51
CA LEU A 196 68.88 65.52 53.82
C LEU A 196 68.39 66.76 54.57
N HIS A 197 67.19 66.70 55.15
CA HIS A 197 66.66 67.76 56.01
C HIS A 197 67.57 67.99 57.22
N LYS A 198 67.92 66.92 57.96
CA LYS A 198 68.86 67.00 59.08
C LYS A 198 70.22 67.55 58.67
N GLN A 199 70.75 67.16 57.51
CA GLN A 199 72.02 67.68 57.00
C GLN A 199 71.94 69.19 56.68
N LYS A 200 70.81 69.66 56.13
CA LYS A 200 70.57 71.09 55.91
C LYS A 200 70.45 71.86 57.23
N GLU A 201 69.73 71.32 58.22
CA GLU A 201 69.65 71.92 59.56
C GLU A 201 71.03 72.04 60.22
N LEU A 202 71.85 70.99 60.13
CA LEU A 202 73.23 71.01 60.64
C LEU A 202 74.10 72.05 59.90
N LYS A 203 73.97 72.17 58.57
CA LYS A 203 74.67 73.20 57.79
C LYS A 203 74.25 74.61 58.18
N MET A 204 72.95 74.88 58.32
CA MET A 204 72.45 76.18 58.76
C MET A 204 72.92 76.50 60.19
N ALA A 205 72.98 75.52 61.09
CA ALA A 205 73.53 75.70 62.43
C ALA A 205 75.05 76.01 62.38
N GLN A 206 75.80 75.35 61.50
CA GLN A 206 77.23 75.61 61.30
C GLN A 206 77.48 77.01 60.70
N GLU A 207 76.70 77.43 59.71
CA GLU A 207 76.74 78.79 59.14
C GLU A 207 76.36 79.85 60.20
N LYS A 208 75.46 79.50 61.13
CA LYS A 208 75.09 80.35 62.27
C LYS A 208 76.22 80.47 63.32
N ILE A 209 76.98 79.40 63.54
CA ILE A 209 78.20 79.41 64.38
C ILE A 209 79.32 80.19 63.68
N SER A 210 79.52 80.01 62.37
CA SER A 210 80.51 80.75 61.58
C SER A 210 80.18 82.25 61.48
N SER A 211 78.91 82.64 61.44
CA SER A 211 78.50 84.05 61.49
C SER A 211 78.52 84.65 62.91
N GLN A 212 78.51 83.83 63.98
CA GLN A 212 78.84 84.27 65.35
C GLN A 212 80.35 84.39 65.61
N PHE A 213 81.20 83.76 64.80
CA PHE A 213 82.67 83.84 64.90
C PHE A 213 83.30 84.94 64.03
N GLN A 214 82.51 85.83 63.44
CA GLN A 214 82.96 86.92 62.57
C GLN A 214 82.78 88.31 63.19
N GLU A 215 82.98 88.43 64.51
CA GLU A 215 83.14 89.68 65.27
C GLU A 215 84.17 89.51 66.42
N LEU A 216 85.44 89.28 66.09
CA LEU A 216 86.66 89.78 66.78
C LEU A 216 87.90 89.08 66.21
N ASP A 217 88.70 89.79 65.42
CA ASP A 217 90.14 89.94 65.70
C ASP A 217 90.79 90.87 64.65
N GLN A 218 91.00 92.11 65.08
CA GLN A 218 91.95 93.06 64.50
C GLN A 218 92.69 93.70 65.67
N TYR A 219 94.02 93.59 65.74
CA TYR A 219 95.03 94.52 66.31
C TYR A 219 96.41 93.80 66.29
N LYS A 220 97.37 94.11 65.40
CA LYS A 220 98.42 95.16 65.35
C LYS A 220 99.69 94.91 66.24
N GLU A 221 100.85 94.77 65.56
CA GLU A 221 102.28 95.20 65.74
C GLU A 221 102.81 95.74 67.10
N PRO A 222 104.14 95.77 67.48
CA PRO A 222 105.33 96.25 66.68
C PRO A 222 106.80 95.81 67.04
N THR A 223 107.74 96.10 66.10
CA THR A 223 109.13 96.67 66.17
C THR A 223 110.18 96.24 67.24
N GLU A 224 111.45 95.97 66.82
CA GLU A 224 112.67 96.82 67.02
C GLU A 224 114.05 96.13 66.75
N CYS A 225 115.05 96.93 66.33
CA CYS A 225 116.50 96.68 66.04
C CYS A 225 116.83 96.24 64.59
N VAL A 226 117.32 97.10 63.69
CA VAL A 226 118.63 97.76 63.73
C VAL A 226 118.56 99.17 63.12
N LYS A 227 118.79 100.20 63.95
CA LYS A 227 119.40 101.48 63.55
C LYS A 227 120.81 101.49 64.12
N LYS A 228 121.84 101.48 63.26
CA LYS A 228 123.22 101.97 63.52
C LYS A 228 124.09 101.79 62.26
N MET A 229 123.70 102.47 61.20
CA MET A 229 124.51 102.79 60.02
C MET A 229 123.81 104.00 59.36
N GLN A 230 123.51 105.07 60.09
CA GLN A 230 124.46 105.98 60.71
C GLN A 230 125.48 106.50 59.67
N ASP A 231 125.22 107.73 59.24
CA ASP A 231 126.18 108.81 59.09
C ASP A 231 127.54 108.46 58.49
N CYS A 232 127.61 108.41 57.16
CA CYS A 232 128.88 108.73 56.51
C CYS A 232 128.81 109.37 55.11
N ILE A 233 127.66 109.83 54.60
CA ILE A 233 127.63 110.56 53.31
C ILE A 233 126.59 111.71 53.32
N GLN A 234 126.61 112.51 54.38
CA GLN A 234 126.21 113.91 54.33
C GLN A 234 127.37 114.74 54.90
N LYS A 235 128.39 114.98 54.07
CA LYS A 235 129.37 116.09 54.18
C LYS A 235 130.45 115.98 53.08
N LEU A 236 129.98 115.90 51.84
CA LEU A 236 130.68 116.39 50.65
C LEU A 236 129.58 116.91 49.70
N GLU A 237 128.80 117.87 50.19
CA GLU A 237 129.13 119.27 49.95
C GLU A 237 128.84 119.61 48.48
N LEU A 238 127.77 120.35 48.26
CA LEU A 238 127.86 121.82 48.31
C LEU A 238 128.79 122.40 47.21
N GLU A 239 129.12 121.61 46.19
CA GLU A 239 129.79 122.08 44.97
C GLU A 239 129.00 121.83 43.67
N ASN A 240 127.83 121.19 43.72
CA ASN A 240 126.97 121.01 42.53
C ASN A 240 125.74 121.94 42.50
N CYS A 241 125.88 123.12 43.11
CA CYS A 241 124.88 124.19 43.10
C CYS A 241 124.97 125.14 41.87
N LYS A 242 125.68 124.79 40.79
CA LYS A 242 125.76 125.69 39.60
C LYS A 242 125.47 125.06 38.24
N LEU A 243 125.07 123.78 38.15
CA LEU A 243 124.76 123.15 36.85
C LEU A 243 123.39 122.45 36.77
N LYS A 244 122.50 122.62 37.76
CA LYS A 244 121.12 122.08 37.75
C LYS A 244 120.03 123.16 37.67
N ALA A 245 120.38 124.33 37.11
CA ALA A 245 119.48 125.48 36.93
C ALA A 245 118.77 125.52 35.55
N THR A 246 119.00 124.54 34.67
CA THR A 246 118.43 124.52 33.30
C THR A 246 117.53 123.32 32.99
N ALA A 247 117.35 122.37 33.91
CA ALA A 247 116.61 121.12 33.65
C ALA A 247 115.20 121.02 34.26
N ARG A 248 114.70 122.02 35.02
CA ARG A 248 113.35 121.95 35.63
C ARG A 248 112.26 122.75 34.91
N LYS A 249 112.62 123.60 33.94
CA LYS A 249 111.67 124.30 33.01
C LYS A 249 110.94 123.36 32.03
N GLN A 250 111.10 122.04 32.15
CA GLN A 250 110.38 121.02 31.38
C GLN A 250 109.47 120.11 32.22
N ALA A 251 109.37 120.31 33.54
CA ALA A 251 108.47 119.52 34.40
C ALA A 251 107.05 120.13 34.53
N GLU A 252 106.87 121.41 34.17
CA GLU A 252 105.59 122.14 34.30
C GLU A 252 104.61 121.91 33.12
N LYS A 253 104.91 121.02 32.16
CA LYS A 253 104.06 120.73 31.00
C LYS A 253 103.43 119.32 30.96
N ILE A 254 103.75 118.45 31.92
CA ILE A 254 103.32 117.03 31.88
C ILE A 254 102.31 116.68 33.00
N GLU A 255 102.13 117.53 34.02
CA GLU A 255 101.17 117.27 35.11
C GLU A 255 99.81 117.99 34.93
N HIS A 256 99.75 119.06 34.13
CA HIS A 256 98.53 119.89 33.99
C HIS A 256 97.56 119.47 32.85
N LEU A 257 97.79 118.31 32.21
CA LEU A 257 96.92 117.74 31.16
C LEU A 257 96.33 116.36 31.50
N LYS A 258 96.55 115.82 32.71
CA LYS A 258 96.02 114.51 33.13
C LYS A 258 94.74 114.55 33.97
N GLU A 259 94.29 115.72 34.41
CA GLU A 259 93.11 115.87 35.29
C GLU A 259 91.82 116.26 34.53
N ASN A 260 91.88 116.58 33.24
CA ASN A 260 90.73 117.06 32.44
C ASN A 260 90.13 116.05 31.44
N ILE A 261 90.37 114.73 31.57
CA ILE A 261 89.78 113.71 30.67
C ILE A 261 88.95 112.64 31.43
N LEU A 262 88.86 112.69 32.76
CA LEU A 262 88.30 111.58 33.56
C LEU A 262 86.91 111.82 34.19
N SER A 263 86.17 112.85 33.79
CA SER A 263 84.81 113.15 34.30
C SER A 263 83.68 113.11 33.26
N GLU A 264 83.92 112.65 32.02
CA GLU A 264 82.92 112.71 30.95
C GLU A 264 82.73 111.41 30.13
N ILE A 265 83.14 110.24 30.65
CA ILE A 265 82.86 108.93 30.01
C ILE A 265 82.56 107.84 31.07
N LEU A 266 81.53 108.05 31.88
CA LEU A 266 80.84 106.98 32.61
C LEU A 266 79.35 107.05 32.27
N ASN A 267 78.99 106.38 31.17
CA ASN A 267 77.63 106.24 30.69
C ASN A 267 76.88 105.16 31.49
N ASP A 268 76.29 105.54 32.62
CA ASP A 268 75.27 104.70 33.29
C ASP A 268 74.07 104.42 32.36
N ASP A 269 73.81 105.30 31.38
CA ASP A 269 72.77 105.14 30.36
C ASP A 269 73.08 104.02 29.33
N VAL A 270 74.35 103.79 29.00
CA VAL A 270 74.74 102.72 28.05
C VAL A 270 74.78 101.36 28.75
N ALA A 271 75.22 101.31 30.01
CA ALA A 271 75.19 100.09 30.82
C ALA A 271 73.74 99.61 31.07
N ALA A 272 72.83 100.50 31.48
CA ALA A 272 71.42 100.15 31.68
C ALA A 272 70.72 99.71 30.38
N LYS A 273 71.05 100.33 29.24
CA LYS A 273 70.55 99.91 27.91
C LYS A 273 71.11 98.57 27.47
N LEU A 274 72.37 98.26 27.77
CA LEU A 274 72.99 96.97 27.49
C LEU A 274 72.38 95.85 28.33
N GLU A 275 72.17 96.08 29.63
CA GLU A 275 71.48 95.13 30.54
C GLU A 275 70.04 94.87 30.08
N THR A 276 69.32 95.92 29.68
CA THR A 276 67.94 95.81 29.16
C THR A 276 67.88 95.06 27.83
N ALA A 277 68.83 95.30 26.93
CA ALA A 277 68.95 94.58 25.66
C ALA A 277 69.34 93.11 25.87
N SER A 278 70.26 92.82 26.80
CA SER A 278 70.67 91.47 27.19
C SER A 278 69.52 90.67 27.78
N SER A 279 68.73 91.30 28.67
CA SER A 279 67.52 90.72 29.26
C SER A 279 66.47 90.34 28.19
N LYS A 280 66.23 91.25 27.23
CA LYS A 280 65.36 90.99 26.07
C LYS A 280 65.89 89.86 25.18
N CYS A 281 67.20 89.81 24.95
CA CYS A 281 67.82 88.75 24.14
C CYS A 281 67.67 87.37 24.80
N LEU A 282 67.88 87.29 26.13
CA LEU A 282 67.66 86.09 26.92
C LEU A 282 66.19 85.64 26.92
N HIS A 283 65.24 86.58 27.01
CA HIS A 283 63.80 86.27 26.91
C HIS A 283 63.45 85.69 25.54
N LEU A 284 63.86 86.38 24.47
CA LEU A 284 63.63 85.92 23.09
C LEU A 284 64.30 84.57 22.82
N HIS A 285 65.46 84.29 23.40
CA HIS A 285 66.12 82.99 23.28
C HIS A 285 65.30 81.86 23.94
N LYS A 286 64.77 82.08 25.15
CA LYS A 286 63.88 81.12 25.83
C LYS A 286 62.59 80.90 25.06
N GLU A 287 61.99 81.98 24.55
CA GLU A 287 60.77 81.91 23.75
C GLU A 287 60.99 81.14 22.44
N ASN A 288 62.13 81.35 21.77
CA ASN A 288 62.51 80.61 20.57
C ASN A 288 62.79 79.12 20.87
N GLN A 289 63.35 78.82 22.04
CA GLN A 289 63.55 77.44 22.50
C GLN A 289 62.21 76.72 22.78
N LEU A 290 61.22 77.42 23.36
CA LEU A 290 59.87 76.90 23.54
C LEU A 290 59.17 76.66 22.20
N LEU A 291 59.27 77.61 21.26
CA LEU A 291 58.73 77.45 19.90
C LEU A 291 59.35 76.26 19.16
N GLN A 292 60.66 76.00 19.34
CA GLN A 292 61.29 74.80 18.79
C GLN A 292 60.75 73.51 19.40
N GLN A 293 60.48 73.49 20.70
CA GLN A 293 59.86 72.35 21.39
C GLN A 293 58.42 72.11 20.91
N GLU A 294 57.64 73.18 20.73
CA GLU A 294 56.30 73.12 20.13
C GLU A 294 56.33 72.63 18.69
N LEU A 295 57.31 73.04 17.88
CA LEU A 295 57.46 72.56 16.52
C LEU A 295 57.72 71.05 16.45
N LEU A 296 58.54 70.52 17.35
CA LEU A 296 58.80 69.07 17.47
C LEU A 296 57.56 68.29 17.91
N SER A 297 56.77 68.84 18.84
CA SER A 297 55.52 68.24 19.28
C SER A 297 54.48 68.24 18.14
N MET A 298 54.37 69.35 17.40
CA MET A 298 53.51 69.49 16.22
C MET A 298 53.89 68.47 15.13
N LYS A 299 55.18 68.29 14.86
CA LYS A 299 55.69 67.28 13.91
C LYS A 299 55.34 65.85 14.33
N THR A 300 55.30 65.59 15.63
CA THR A 300 54.89 64.29 16.20
C THR A 300 53.37 64.06 16.06
N ILE A 301 52.56 65.09 16.30
CA ILE A 301 51.11 65.07 16.09
C ILE A 301 50.79 64.86 14.61
N GLN A 302 51.47 65.56 13.70
CA GLN A 302 51.29 65.40 12.25
C GLN A 302 51.50 63.94 11.80
N LYS A 303 52.57 63.27 12.27
CA LYS A 303 52.80 61.84 11.99
C LYS A 303 51.68 60.94 12.53
N LYS A 304 51.12 61.24 13.71
CA LYS A 304 49.97 60.51 14.27
C LYS A 304 48.71 60.74 13.42
N CYS A 305 48.46 61.97 12.98
CA CYS A 305 47.35 62.31 12.09
C CYS A 305 47.44 61.57 10.74
N GLU A 306 48.64 61.44 10.15
CA GLU A 306 48.84 60.67 8.92
C GLU A 306 48.55 59.18 9.11
N LYS A 307 48.99 58.59 10.23
CA LYS A 307 48.67 57.18 10.57
C LYS A 307 47.16 56.99 10.72
N LEU A 308 46.49 57.88 11.47
CA LEU A 308 45.03 57.84 11.63
C LEU A 308 44.31 57.99 10.29
N LYS A 309 44.76 58.87 9.39
CA LYS A 309 44.21 59.02 8.05
C LYS A 309 44.32 57.73 7.22
N LYS A 310 45.43 56.99 7.34
CA LYS A 310 45.60 55.67 6.70
C LYS A 310 44.64 54.63 7.31
N HIS A 311 44.50 54.59 8.64
CA HIS A 311 43.55 53.68 9.30
C HIS A 311 42.09 53.99 8.93
N LYS A 312 41.71 55.28 8.87
CA LYS A 312 40.38 55.73 8.43
C LYS A 312 40.06 55.20 7.02
N LYS A 313 40.99 55.36 6.06
CA LYS A 313 40.79 54.83 4.70
C LYS A 313 40.61 53.31 4.65
N LYS A 314 41.34 52.55 5.49
CA LYS A 314 41.18 51.09 5.59
C LYS A 314 39.81 50.71 6.13
N LEU A 315 39.37 51.38 7.20
CA LEU A 315 38.03 51.17 7.77
C LEU A 315 36.92 51.53 6.76
N GLU A 316 37.07 52.64 6.03
CA GLU A 316 36.14 53.01 4.96
C GLU A 316 36.05 51.92 3.88
N GLN A 317 37.18 51.33 3.48
CA GLN A 317 37.19 50.23 2.52
C GLN A 317 36.52 48.96 3.08
N GLU A 318 36.78 48.61 4.35
CA GLU A 318 36.13 47.46 5.00
C GLU A 318 34.60 47.65 5.10
N ILE A 319 34.14 48.86 5.43
CA ILE A 319 32.71 49.19 5.44
C ILE A 319 32.10 48.97 4.05
N VAL A 320 32.75 49.42 2.99
CA VAL A 320 32.27 49.22 1.60
C VAL A 320 32.22 47.73 1.26
N ASN A 321 33.26 46.96 1.60
CA ASN A 321 33.31 45.52 1.34
C ASN A 321 32.21 44.77 2.09
N LEU A 322 32.00 45.08 3.37
CA LEU A 322 30.93 44.49 4.19
C LEU A 322 29.55 44.83 3.62
N LYS A 323 29.35 46.08 3.18
CA LYS A 323 28.08 46.51 2.60
C LYS A 323 27.76 45.76 1.30
N SER A 324 28.76 45.59 0.43
CA SER A 324 28.62 44.78 -0.79
C SER A 324 28.37 43.30 -0.48
N HIS A 325 29.03 42.73 0.52
CA HIS A 325 28.79 41.34 0.93
C HIS A 325 27.38 41.15 1.49
N MET A 326 26.89 42.08 2.32
CA MET A 326 25.52 42.06 2.81
C MET A 326 24.51 42.14 1.67
N GLU A 327 24.71 43.04 0.70
CA GLU A 327 23.83 43.17 -0.47
C GLU A 327 23.77 41.90 -1.30
N LYS A 328 24.93 41.26 -1.55
CA LYS A 328 24.99 39.97 -2.24
C LYS A 328 24.24 38.86 -1.48
N ASN A 329 24.44 38.75 -0.17
CA ASN A 329 23.74 37.74 0.64
C ASN A 329 22.22 37.98 0.67
N MET A 330 21.75 39.24 0.60
CA MET A 330 20.31 39.55 0.51
C MET A 330 19.70 39.09 -0.81
N ILE A 331 20.45 39.19 -1.92
CA ILE A 331 20.03 38.68 -3.23
C ILE A 331 19.97 37.14 -3.19
N GLU A 332 21.02 36.48 -2.67
CA GLU A 332 21.07 35.02 -2.53
C GLU A 332 19.92 34.47 -1.65
N CYS A 333 19.58 35.16 -0.55
CA CYS A 333 18.40 34.82 0.26
C CYS A 333 17.09 34.95 -0.54
N GLY A 334 16.94 35.99 -1.36
CA GLY A 334 15.77 36.17 -2.22
C GLY A 334 15.62 35.07 -3.27
N GLU A 335 16.73 34.65 -3.88
CA GLU A 335 16.76 33.53 -4.84
C GLU A 335 16.40 32.19 -4.16
N ILE A 336 16.93 31.93 -2.96
CA ILE A 336 16.60 30.73 -2.17
C ILE A 336 15.12 30.70 -1.79
N GLU A 337 14.55 31.84 -1.37
CA GLU A 337 13.13 31.96 -1.02
C GLU A 337 12.24 31.68 -2.25
N GLN A 338 12.64 32.17 -3.43
CA GLN A 338 11.95 31.87 -4.70
C GLN A 338 12.00 30.38 -5.04
N TYR A 339 13.17 29.74 -4.96
CA TYR A 339 13.28 28.30 -5.22
C TYR A 339 12.45 27.47 -4.24
N LYS A 340 12.41 27.87 -2.97
CA LYS A 340 11.57 27.22 -1.96
C LYS A 340 10.09 27.29 -2.34
N LEU A 341 9.59 28.48 -2.69
CA LEU A 341 8.20 28.66 -3.13
C LEU A 341 7.89 27.85 -4.40
N GLU A 342 8.81 27.80 -5.36
CA GLU A 342 8.63 27.03 -6.60
C GLU A 342 8.56 25.52 -6.35
N ILE A 343 9.39 24.99 -5.44
CA ILE A 343 9.34 23.58 -5.03
C ILE A 343 8.02 23.28 -4.28
N GLU A 344 7.61 24.15 -3.37
CA GLU A 344 6.33 24.00 -2.65
C GLU A 344 5.12 24.04 -3.61
N GLU A 345 5.13 24.94 -4.59
CA GLU A 345 4.07 25.03 -5.61
C GLU A 345 4.03 23.77 -6.48
N LYS A 346 5.18 23.30 -6.97
CA LYS A 346 5.30 22.07 -7.77
C LYS A 346 4.80 20.84 -7.01
N THR A 347 5.14 20.71 -5.73
CA THR A 347 4.69 19.59 -4.90
C THR A 347 3.19 19.64 -4.62
N LYS A 348 2.61 20.83 -4.38
CA LYS A 348 1.16 21.01 -4.26
C LYS A 348 0.44 20.63 -5.56
N GLN A 349 0.93 21.07 -6.70
CA GLN A 349 0.34 20.73 -8.01
C GLN A 349 0.37 19.21 -8.25
N ALA A 350 1.51 18.56 -8.00
CA ALA A 350 1.63 17.10 -8.12
C ALA A 350 0.65 16.36 -7.19
N LEU A 351 0.45 16.84 -5.95
CA LEU A 351 -0.52 16.27 -5.03
C LEU A 351 -1.95 16.43 -5.54
N VAL A 352 -2.30 17.62 -6.06
CA VAL A 352 -3.63 17.88 -6.65
C VAL A 352 -3.88 16.98 -7.86
N GLU A 353 -2.90 16.76 -8.72
CA GLU A 353 -3.01 15.83 -9.84
C GLU A 353 -3.21 14.39 -9.38
N LYS A 354 -2.45 13.94 -8.37
CA LYS A 354 -2.64 12.61 -7.77
C LYS A 354 -4.02 12.46 -7.14
N LEU A 355 -4.52 13.51 -6.48
CA LEU A 355 -5.86 13.53 -5.92
C LEU A 355 -6.94 13.42 -7.01
N LYS A 356 -6.76 14.12 -8.14
CA LYS A 356 -7.65 13.98 -9.32
C LYS A 356 -7.63 12.55 -9.88
N GLN A 357 -6.46 11.92 -9.98
CA GLN A 357 -6.34 10.52 -10.42
C GLN A 357 -7.07 9.56 -9.48
N VAL A 358 -6.90 9.71 -8.16
CA VAL A 358 -7.59 8.91 -7.16
C VAL A 358 -9.11 9.12 -7.23
N ASN A 359 -9.56 10.36 -7.38
CA ASN A 359 -11.00 10.65 -7.49
C ASN A 359 -11.60 10.00 -8.75
N LEU A 360 -10.92 10.08 -9.90
CA LEU A 360 -11.36 9.41 -11.13
C LEU A 360 -11.41 7.89 -10.97
N PHE A 361 -10.43 7.30 -10.27
CA PHE A 361 -10.43 5.88 -9.95
C PHE A 361 -11.63 5.50 -9.08
N LEU A 362 -11.91 6.26 -8.02
CA LEU A 362 -13.05 6.02 -7.14
C LEU A 362 -14.39 6.16 -7.87
N GLN A 363 -14.54 7.15 -8.76
CA GLN A 363 -15.72 7.28 -9.61
C GLN A 363 -15.90 6.08 -10.55
N THR A 364 -14.81 5.60 -11.15
CA THR A 364 -14.83 4.42 -12.02
C THR A 364 -15.20 3.16 -11.24
N GLN A 365 -14.67 3.02 -10.02
CA GLN A 365 -14.99 1.91 -9.13
C GLN A 365 -16.47 1.94 -8.73
N ALA A 366 -17.00 3.09 -8.32
CA ALA A 366 -18.42 3.26 -7.99
C ALA A 366 -19.33 2.92 -9.18
N ALA A 367 -18.99 3.37 -10.38
CA ALA A 367 -19.76 3.06 -11.59
C ALA A 367 -19.74 1.55 -11.93
N TYR A 368 -18.62 0.86 -11.69
CA TYR A 368 -18.52 -0.59 -11.86
C TYR A 368 -19.36 -1.33 -10.81
N GLU A 369 -19.34 -0.89 -9.56
CA GLU A 369 -20.11 -1.44 -8.45
C GLU A 369 -21.62 -1.33 -8.70
N ASP A 370 -22.09 -0.17 -9.18
CA ASP A 370 -23.48 0.05 -9.60
C ASP A 370 -23.89 -0.89 -10.74
N LYS A 371 -23.00 -1.12 -11.72
CA LYS A 371 -23.28 -2.06 -12.83
C LYS A 371 -23.39 -3.49 -12.32
N LEU A 372 -22.54 -3.87 -11.37
CA LEU A 372 -22.55 -5.19 -10.77
C LEU A 372 -23.79 -5.39 -9.90
N GLU A 373 -24.23 -4.35 -9.17
CA GLU A 373 -25.48 -4.37 -8.41
C GLU A 373 -26.70 -4.53 -9.33
N LYS A 374 -26.75 -3.82 -10.47
CA LYS A 374 -27.81 -4.02 -11.48
C LYS A 374 -27.87 -5.46 -11.97
N LEU A 375 -26.73 -6.07 -12.28
CA LEU A 375 -26.67 -7.46 -12.71
C LEU A 375 -27.19 -8.43 -11.62
N ARG A 376 -26.84 -8.18 -10.34
CA ARG A 376 -27.40 -8.95 -9.22
C ARG A 376 -28.91 -8.84 -9.12
N HIS A 377 -29.45 -7.64 -9.30
CA HIS A 377 -30.89 -7.41 -9.28
C HIS A 377 -31.59 -8.11 -10.45
N GLU A 378 -31.03 -8.06 -11.66
CA GLU A 378 -31.55 -8.77 -12.84
C GLU A 378 -31.55 -10.29 -12.64
N GLN A 379 -30.44 -10.86 -12.14
CA GLN A 379 -30.36 -12.29 -11.84
C GLN A 379 -31.38 -12.69 -10.78
N THR A 380 -31.50 -11.91 -9.71
CA THR A 380 -32.46 -12.16 -8.62
C THR A 380 -33.90 -12.08 -9.11
N ALA A 381 -34.21 -11.10 -9.97
CA ALA A 381 -35.53 -10.98 -10.59
C ALA A 381 -35.84 -12.16 -11.51
N SER A 382 -34.87 -12.58 -12.34
CA SER A 382 -35.02 -13.75 -13.22
C SER A 382 -35.32 -15.03 -12.44
N VAL A 383 -34.51 -15.33 -11.42
CA VAL A 383 -34.73 -16.49 -10.54
C VAL A 383 -36.09 -16.42 -9.86
N ARG A 384 -36.50 -15.23 -9.38
CA ARG A 384 -37.82 -15.03 -8.79
C ARG A 384 -38.93 -15.35 -9.78
N THR A 385 -38.84 -14.86 -11.03
CA THR A 385 -39.85 -15.15 -12.06
C THR A 385 -39.92 -16.63 -12.42
N GLU A 386 -38.78 -17.33 -12.47
CA GLU A 386 -38.73 -18.78 -12.72
C GLU A 386 -39.41 -19.56 -11.57
N MET A 387 -39.13 -19.18 -10.32
CA MET A 387 -39.79 -19.76 -9.15
C MET A 387 -41.30 -19.50 -9.16
N GLU A 388 -41.75 -18.29 -9.49
CA GLU A 388 -43.17 -17.94 -9.59
C GLU A 388 -43.89 -18.77 -10.67
N LEU A 389 -43.26 -18.99 -11.82
CA LEU A 389 -43.78 -19.89 -12.87
C LEU A 389 -43.87 -21.33 -12.38
N ARG A 390 -42.83 -21.84 -11.73
CA ARG A 390 -42.82 -23.21 -11.20
C ARG A 390 -43.90 -23.44 -10.15
N ILE A 391 -44.12 -22.45 -9.27
CA ILE A 391 -45.21 -22.50 -8.28
C ILE A 391 -46.55 -22.58 -9.01
N ARG A 392 -46.79 -21.72 -10.00
CA ARG A 392 -48.04 -21.71 -10.77
C ARG A 392 -48.31 -23.05 -11.47
N ASP A 393 -47.28 -23.64 -12.07
CA ASP A 393 -47.40 -24.95 -12.70
C ASP A 393 -47.77 -26.03 -11.69
N LEU A 394 -47.10 -26.06 -10.53
CA LEU A 394 -47.38 -27.02 -9.45
C LEU A 394 -48.79 -26.82 -8.86
N GLU A 395 -49.24 -25.58 -8.68
CA GLU A 395 -50.60 -25.26 -8.26
C GLU A 395 -51.65 -25.75 -9.26
N SER A 396 -51.36 -25.65 -10.56
CA SER A 396 -52.25 -26.14 -11.63
C SER A 396 -52.33 -27.67 -11.65
N GLU A 397 -51.20 -28.36 -11.48
CA GLU A 397 -51.15 -29.82 -11.39
C GLU A 397 -51.85 -30.32 -10.12
N PHE A 398 -51.64 -29.64 -8.99
CA PHE A 398 -52.34 -29.93 -7.74
C PHE A 398 -53.86 -29.78 -7.90
N SER A 399 -54.31 -28.71 -8.58
CA SER A 399 -55.74 -28.49 -8.84
C SER A 399 -56.36 -29.58 -9.71
N LYS A 400 -55.65 -30.05 -10.75
CA LYS A 400 -56.08 -31.19 -11.59
C LYS A 400 -56.14 -32.49 -10.78
N MET A 401 -55.11 -32.77 -9.97
CA MET A 401 -55.09 -33.98 -9.14
C MET A 401 -56.22 -33.94 -8.10
N LYS A 402 -56.49 -32.76 -7.53
CA LYS A 402 -57.58 -32.56 -6.58
C LYS A 402 -58.94 -32.85 -7.21
N SER A 403 -59.23 -32.33 -8.40
CA SER A 403 -60.49 -32.61 -9.10
C SER A 403 -60.62 -34.09 -9.49
N GLN A 404 -59.53 -34.75 -9.87
CA GLN A 404 -59.52 -36.18 -10.15
C GLN A 404 -59.86 -37.00 -8.90
N VAL A 405 -59.25 -36.67 -7.75
CA VAL A 405 -59.56 -37.32 -6.46
C VAL A 405 -61.02 -37.12 -6.09
N ASP A 406 -61.56 -35.92 -6.26
CA ASP A 406 -62.96 -35.61 -5.95
C ASP A 406 -63.92 -36.38 -6.88
N CYS A 407 -63.59 -36.52 -8.17
CA CYS A 407 -64.36 -37.35 -9.11
C CYS A 407 -64.34 -38.83 -8.72
N ASN A 408 -63.16 -39.38 -8.46
CA ASN A 408 -62.99 -40.76 -8.03
C ASN A 408 -63.75 -41.04 -6.73
N GLN A 409 -63.79 -40.08 -5.81
CA GLN A 409 -64.55 -40.18 -4.56
C GLN A 409 -66.06 -40.30 -4.82
N ILE A 410 -66.60 -39.51 -5.76
CA ILE A 410 -68.01 -39.59 -6.17
C ILE A 410 -68.31 -40.94 -6.84
N GLU A 411 -67.46 -41.39 -7.76
CA GLU A 411 -67.63 -42.71 -8.40
C GLU A 411 -67.63 -43.83 -7.38
N MET A 412 -66.68 -43.84 -6.44
CA MET A 412 -66.62 -44.82 -5.37
C MET A 412 -67.88 -44.82 -4.51
N GLU A 413 -68.43 -43.64 -4.19
CA GLU A 413 -69.68 -43.55 -3.44
C GLU A 413 -70.88 -44.08 -4.23
N ASN A 414 -70.95 -43.80 -5.53
CA ASN A 414 -71.95 -44.37 -6.43
C ASN A 414 -71.86 -45.91 -6.49
N TYR A 415 -70.65 -46.47 -6.61
CA TYR A 415 -70.45 -47.92 -6.56
C TYR A 415 -70.92 -48.53 -5.24
N LYS A 416 -70.62 -47.90 -4.10
CA LYS A 416 -71.14 -48.35 -2.80
C LYS A 416 -72.67 -48.36 -2.79
N GLN A 417 -73.31 -47.32 -3.31
CA GLN A 417 -74.78 -47.24 -3.36
C GLN A 417 -75.38 -48.32 -4.25
N LEU A 418 -74.84 -48.53 -5.46
CA LEU A 418 -75.31 -49.58 -6.37
C LEU A 418 -75.15 -50.98 -5.77
N TYR A 419 -74.02 -51.23 -5.09
CA TYR A 419 -73.79 -52.51 -4.42
C TYR A 419 -74.82 -52.75 -3.30
N LEU A 420 -75.11 -51.73 -2.49
CA LEU A 420 -76.16 -51.83 -1.46
C LEU A 420 -77.54 -52.11 -2.05
N GLU A 421 -77.87 -51.50 -3.19
CA GLU A 421 -79.15 -51.74 -3.86
C GLU A 421 -79.22 -53.14 -4.49
N GLU A 422 -78.13 -53.60 -5.11
CA GLU A 422 -78.02 -54.96 -5.63
C GLU A 422 -78.26 -56.00 -4.52
N VAL A 423 -77.66 -55.80 -3.34
CA VAL A 423 -77.87 -56.68 -2.17
C VAL A 423 -79.35 -56.71 -1.75
N LYS A 424 -80.05 -55.56 -1.74
CA LYS A 424 -81.49 -55.52 -1.46
C LYS A 424 -82.29 -56.29 -2.51
N ILE A 425 -81.99 -56.11 -3.80
CA ILE A 425 -82.67 -56.82 -4.90
C ILE A 425 -82.43 -58.34 -4.80
N ARG A 426 -81.18 -58.77 -4.58
CA ARG A 426 -80.83 -60.18 -4.39
C ARG A 426 -81.61 -60.80 -3.23
N LYS A 427 -81.75 -60.09 -2.10
CA LYS A 427 -82.55 -60.52 -0.95
C LYS A 427 -84.03 -60.67 -1.31
N LEU A 428 -84.62 -59.71 -2.03
CA LEU A 428 -86.02 -59.77 -2.48
C LEU A 428 -86.27 -60.93 -3.45
N LEU A 429 -85.36 -61.14 -4.41
CA LEU A 429 -85.44 -62.24 -5.36
C LEU A 429 -85.30 -63.61 -4.67
N SER A 430 -84.37 -63.73 -3.73
CA SER A 430 -84.21 -64.94 -2.91
C SER A 430 -85.49 -65.27 -2.13
N ASN A 431 -86.13 -64.26 -1.52
CA ASN A 431 -87.43 -64.44 -0.84
C ASN A 431 -88.56 -64.84 -1.81
N LYS A 432 -88.61 -64.25 -3.01
CA LYS A 432 -89.60 -64.66 -4.03
C LYS A 432 -89.36 -66.11 -4.46
N LEU A 433 -88.10 -66.50 -4.68
CA LEU A 433 -87.71 -67.84 -5.08
C LEU A 433 -88.09 -68.87 -3.99
N SER A 434 -87.82 -68.57 -2.72
CA SER A 434 -88.20 -69.47 -1.61
C SER A 434 -89.71 -69.67 -1.53
N ILE A 435 -90.52 -68.62 -1.77
CA ILE A 435 -91.99 -68.74 -1.84
C ILE A 435 -92.42 -69.62 -3.02
N THR A 436 -91.81 -69.46 -4.19
CA THR A 436 -92.13 -70.31 -5.35
C THR A 436 -91.72 -71.76 -5.15
N ASP A 437 -90.57 -72.01 -4.51
CA ASP A 437 -90.09 -73.35 -4.18
C ASP A 437 -91.02 -74.03 -3.18
N GLU A 438 -91.49 -73.31 -2.16
CA GLU A 438 -92.48 -73.83 -1.21
C GLU A 438 -93.80 -74.18 -1.90
N ARG A 439 -94.29 -73.31 -2.81
CA ARG A 439 -95.49 -73.59 -3.62
C ARG A 439 -95.28 -74.79 -4.54
N LEU A 440 -94.14 -74.88 -5.21
CA LEU A 440 -93.79 -76.00 -6.08
C LEU A 440 -93.70 -77.31 -5.29
N ALA A 441 -93.10 -77.29 -4.09
CA ALA A 441 -93.06 -78.42 -3.19
C ALA A 441 -94.48 -78.86 -2.77
N LYS A 442 -95.39 -77.91 -2.47
CA LYS A 442 -96.81 -78.18 -2.22
C LYS A 442 -97.52 -78.81 -3.42
N VAL A 443 -97.29 -78.33 -4.64
CA VAL A 443 -97.87 -78.93 -5.86
C VAL A 443 -97.28 -80.32 -6.13
N LYS A 444 -95.97 -80.48 -5.98
CA LYS A 444 -95.26 -81.75 -6.17
C LYS A 444 -95.75 -82.82 -5.20
N THR A 445 -95.98 -82.47 -3.94
CA THR A 445 -96.56 -83.38 -2.94
C THR A 445 -98.01 -83.74 -3.27
N LYS A 446 -98.84 -82.77 -3.69
CA LYS A 446 -100.21 -83.05 -4.18
C LYS A 446 -100.23 -84.00 -5.38
N LEU A 447 -99.41 -83.74 -6.41
CA LEU A 447 -99.29 -84.61 -7.60
C LEU A 447 -98.84 -86.03 -7.23
N LEU A 448 -97.92 -86.17 -6.27
CA LEU A 448 -97.48 -87.47 -5.77
C LEU A 448 -98.61 -88.22 -5.05
N LEU A 449 -99.44 -87.51 -4.27
CA LEU A 449 -100.62 -88.07 -3.61
C LEU A 449 -101.66 -88.55 -4.62
N GLU A 450 -101.95 -87.72 -5.63
CA GLU A 450 -102.89 -88.03 -6.72
C GLU A 450 -102.39 -89.22 -7.56
N ARG A 451 -101.09 -89.30 -7.86
CA ARG A 451 -100.46 -90.50 -8.47
C ARG A 451 -100.63 -91.75 -7.62
N LYS A 452 -100.52 -91.64 -6.29
CA LYS A 452 -100.77 -92.78 -5.38
C LYS A 452 -102.24 -93.18 -5.36
N GLN A 453 -103.17 -92.22 -5.39
CA GLN A 453 -104.61 -92.49 -5.44
C GLN A 453 -105.04 -93.11 -6.77
N ASN A 454 -104.53 -92.62 -7.91
CA ASN A 454 -104.72 -93.25 -9.22
C ASN A 454 -104.16 -94.67 -9.29
N ARG A 455 -103.02 -94.94 -8.64
CA ARG A 455 -102.50 -96.31 -8.50
C ARG A 455 -103.36 -97.19 -7.57
N ALA A 456 -103.95 -96.62 -6.52
CA ALA A 456 -104.82 -97.35 -5.60
C ALA A 456 -106.18 -97.71 -6.21
N SER A 457 -106.67 -96.94 -7.18
CA SER A 457 -107.92 -97.24 -7.91
C SER A 457 -107.78 -98.30 -9.01
N GLN A 458 -106.57 -98.80 -9.29
CA GLN A 458 -106.29 -99.71 -10.42
C GLN A 458 -106.01 -101.17 -10.04
N TYR A 459 -106.26 -101.59 -8.79
CA TYR A 459 -106.01 -102.98 -8.37
C TYR A 459 -107.21 -103.62 -7.66
N SER A 460 -108.25 -103.96 -8.43
CA SER A 460 -109.08 -105.14 -8.18
C SER A 460 -109.46 -105.80 -9.51
N THR A 461 -109.00 -107.04 -9.66
CA THR A 461 -109.45 -108.09 -10.61
C THR A 461 -108.67 -108.25 -11.93
N ILE A 462 -107.76 -109.24 -11.88
CA ILE A 462 -107.54 -110.36 -12.81
C ILE A 462 -106.86 -110.12 -14.17
N ASP A 463 -105.78 -110.90 -14.29
CA ASP A 463 -104.93 -111.29 -15.41
C ASP A 463 -105.69 -112.06 -16.50
N THR A 464 -105.47 -111.70 -17.78
CA THR A 464 -105.20 -112.66 -18.87
C THR A 464 -104.42 -111.97 -19.99
N ARG A 465 -103.11 -112.12 -19.91
CA ARG A 465 -102.13 -112.35 -20.99
C ARG A 465 -102.68 -112.49 -22.43
N SER A 466 -102.10 -111.74 -23.38
CA SER A 466 -101.69 -112.28 -24.67
C SER A 466 -100.30 -111.79 -25.05
N VAL A 467 -99.43 -112.78 -25.23
CA VAL A 467 -98.04 -112.70 -25.67
C VAL A 467 -98.04 -112.72 -27.19
N LEU A 468 -97.22 -111.89 -27.81
CA LEU A 468 -96.53 -112.27 -29.06
C LEU A 468 -95.12 -111.70 -29.01
N GLU A 469 -94.19 -112.62 -28.78
CA GLU A 469 -92.75 -112.46 -28.88
C GLU A 469 -92.38 -112.17 -30.34
N SER A 470 -91.46 -111.23 -30.52
CA SER A 470 -90.50 -111.28 -31.63
C SER A 470 -89.17 -110.78 -31.10
N THR A 471 -88.31 -111.74 -30.79
CA THR A 471 -86.90 -111.52 -30.51
C THR A 471 -86.16 -111.39 -31.82
N CYS A 472 -85.48 -110.27 -32.05
CA CYS A 472 -84.21 -110.27 -32.77
C CYS A 472 -83.40 -109.02 -32.38
N GLN A 473 -82.37 -109.31 -31.60
CA GLN A 473 -81.27 -108.47 -31.17
C GLN A 473 -80.27 -108.28 -32.31
N ARG A 474 -79.86 -107.04 -32.62
CA ARG A 474 -78.45 -106.62 -32.80
C ARG A 474 -78.33 -105.10 -32.98
N ASP A 475 -78.03 -104.45 -31.86
CA ASP A 475 -76.95 -103.48 -31.63
C ASP A 475 -76.39 -102.67 -32.81
N LEU A 476 -76.33 -101.34 -32.67
CA LEU A 476 -75.07 -100.57 -32.55
C LEU A 476 -75.34 -99.06 -32.39
N SER A 477 -74.91 -98.54 -31.24
CA SER A 477 -74.22 -97.25 -31.04
C SER A 477 -74.78 -95.97 -31.67
N ASN A 478 -75.32 -95.08 -30.82
CA ASN A 478 -74.71 -93.75 -30.70
C ASN A 478 -74.97 -93.13 -29.32
N ARG A 479 -73.91 -93.10 -28.50
CA ARG A 479 -73.82 -92.33 -27.26
C ARG A 479 -73.76 -90.85 -27.61
N PHE A 480 -74.70 -90.04 -27.11
CA PHE A 480 -74.41 -88.63 -26.90
C PHE A 480 -73.53 -88.49 -25.66
N PHE A 481 -72.28 -88.12 -25.94
CA PHE A 481 -71.27 -87.73 -24.98
C PHE A 481 -71.74 -86.53 -24.14
N ILE A 482 -71.62 -86.68 -22.83
CA ILE A 482 -71.50 -85.58 -21.87
C ILE A 482 -70.00 -85.27 -21.76
N PRO A 483 -69.53 -84.05 -22.08
CA PRO A 483 -68.16 -83.68 -21.73
C PRO A 483 -68.10 -83.21 -20.26
N ARG A 484 -67.47 -84.03 -19.43
CA ARG A 484 -66.59 -83.60 -18.33
C ARG A 484 -65.20 -83.52 -18.98
N SER A 485 -64.33 -82.52 -18.86
CA SER A 485 -63.90 -81.73 -17.70
C SER A 485 -62.89 -80.69 -18.21
N PHE A 486 -62.66 -79.60 -17.47
CA PHE A 486 -61.31 -79.05 -17.33
C PHE A 486 -61.06 -78.72 -15.86
N SER A 487 -60.13 -79.47 -15.26
CA SER A 487 -59.32 -79.00 -14.14
C SER A 487 -58.32 -77.99 -14.69
N GLY A 488 -58.14 -76.87 -14.00
CA GLY A 488 -57.16 -75.86 -14.34
C GLY A 488 -57.18 -74.78 -13.28
N GLU A 489 -56.42 -75.01 -12.22
CA GLU A 489 -55.88 -73.94 -11.38
C GLU A 489 -55.32 -72.83 -12.28
N ASN A 490 -55.79 -71.61 -12.09
CA ASN A 490 -54.99 -70.41 -12.28
C ASN A 490 -55.58 -69.33 -11.37
N VAL A 491 -55.04 -69.31 -10.15
CA VAL A 491 -54.97 -68.12 -9.30
C VAL A 491 -54.23 -67.05 -10.12
N MET A 492 -54.96 -66.11 -10.71
CA MET A 492 -54.37 -64.92 -11.31
C MET A 492 -54.50 -63.78 -10.32
N VAL A 493 -53.44 -63.65 -9.54
CA VAL A 493 -53.01 -62.50 -8.75
C VAL A 493 -53.39 -61.18 -9.43
N PRO A 494 -54.10 -60.25 -8.77
CA PRO A 494 -53.96 -58.83 -9.05
C PRO A 494 -52.62 -58.41 -8.46
N THR A 495 -51.65 -58.09 -9.32
CA THR A 495 -50.34 -57.59 -8.92
C THR A 495 -50.54 -56.30 -8.14
N SER A 496 -50.46 -56.43 -6.82
CA SER A 496 -50.38 -55.33 -5.88
C SER A 496 -49.00 -54.71 -6.05
N ASN A 497 -48.90 -53.63 -6.83
CA ASN A 497 -47.74 -52.75 -6.76
C ASN A 497 -48.01 -51.69 -5.71
N LEU A 498 -47.89 -52.11 -4.45
CA LEU A 498 -47.63 -51.20 -3.34
C LEU A 498 -46.14 -51.36 -2.96
N TRP A 499 -45.34 -50.39 -3.40
CA TRP A 499 -44.16 -49.87 -2.70
C TRP A 499 -43.03 -50.83 -2.27
N HIS A 500 -41.92 -50.79 -3.01
CA HIS A 500 -40.59 -50.74 -2.41
C HIS A 500 -39.74 -49.67 -3.11
N SER A 501 -39.65 -48.50 -2.50
CA SER A 501 -38.47 -47.64 -2.60
C SER A 501 -38.31 -46.93 -1.26
N ILE A 502 -37.79 -47.67 -0.29
CA ILE A 502 -37.07 -47.09 0.84
C ILE A 502 -35.62 -47.45 0.58
N GLU A 503 -34.97 -46.63 -0.24
CA GLU A 503 -33.52 -46.59 -0.26
C GLU A 503 -33.10 -45.83 0.99
N THR A 504 -32.61 -46.59 1.97
CA THR A 504 -32.15 -46.12 3.26
C THR A 504 -31.06 -45.07 3.10
N THR A 505 -31.31 -43.93 3.73
CA THR A 505 -30.45 -42.77 3.98
C THR A 505 -29.24 -43.11 4.87
N GLU A 506 -28.45 -44.11 4.51
CA GLU A 506 -27.28 -44.55 5.27
C GLU A 506 -25.97 -44.55 4.47
N ASN A 507 -25.96 -43.93 3.28
CA ASN A 507 -24.76 -43.81 2.44
C ASN A 507 -24.16 -42.39 2.33
N CYS A 508 -24.63 -41.44 3.16
CA CYS A 508 -24.13 -40.06 3.16
C CYS A 508 -23.07 -39.75 4.24
N LYS A 509 -22.74 -40.68 5.15
CA LYS A 509 -21.72 -40.44 6.19
C LYS A 509 -20.30 -40.87 5.82
N THR A 510 -20.13 -41.83 4.92
CA THR A 510 -18.81 -42.37 4.57
C THR A 510 -18.02 -41.54 3.55
N LYS A 511 -18.64 -40.58 2.87
CA LYS A 511 -17.94 -39.64 1.95
C LYS A 511 -17.40 -38.38 2.62
N VAL A 512 -17.94 -38.01 3.79
CA VAL A 512 -17.46 -36.82 4.53
C VAL A 512 -16.17 -37.12 5.29
N ASP A 513 -16.02 -38.34 5.83
CA ASP A 513 -14.79 -38.75 6.53
C ASP A 513 -13.58 -38.97 5.60
N HIS A 514 -13.82 -39.28 4.31
CA HIS A 514 -12.74 -39.40 3.33
C HIS A 514 -12.20 -38.03 2.87
N PHE A 515 -13.05 -37.00 2.86
CA PHE A 515 -12.65 -35.63 2.50
C PHE A 515 -11.92 -34.91 3.64
N LEU A 516 -12.27 -35.17 4.91
CA LEU A 516 -11.61 -34.58 6.07
C LEU A 516 -10.20 -35.16 6.29
N LYS A 517 -9.96 -36.43 5.99
CA LYS A 517 -8.61 -37.04 6.05
C LYS A 517 -7.67 -36.51 4.97
N PHE A 518 -8.16 -36.20 3.77
CA PHE A 518 -7.33 -35.68 2.68
C PHE A 518 -6.89 -34.22 2.92
N ARG A 519 -7.72 -33.42 3.60
CA ARG A 519 -7.40 -32.01 3.91
C ARG A 519 -6.34 -31.87 5.01
N SER A 520 -6.30 -32.80 5.97
CA SER A 520 -5.27 -32.83 7.03
C SER A 520 -3.89 -33.17 6.49
N SER A 521 -3.78 -34.05 5.48
CA SER A 521 -2.48 -34.43 4.89
C SER A 521 -1.92 -33.35 3.97
N CYS A 522 -2.77 -32.49 3.38
CA CYS A 522 -2.32 -31.44 2.47
C CYS A 522 -1.79 -30.18 3.22
N SER A 523 -2.27 -29.90 4.44
CA SER A 523 -1.75 -28.80 5.28
C SER A 523 -0.41 -29.10 5.95
N GLN A 524 -0.01 -30.37 6.09
CA GLN A 524 1.31 -30.73 6.61
C GLN A 524 2.43 -30.65 5.55
N ALA A 525 2.09 -30.67 4.26
CA ALA A 525 3.08 -30.59 3.18
C ALA A 525 3.49 -29.15 2.81
N THR A 526 2.80 -28.12 3.34
CA THR A 526 3.06 -26.70 3.01
C THR A 526 3.96 -25.98 4.02
N LEU A 527 4.42 -26.67 5.07
CA LEU A 527 5.32 -26.12 6.11
C LEU A 527 6.79 -26.58 5.98
N THR A 528 7.12 -27.29 4.90
CA THR A 528 8.50 -27.65 4.53
C THR A 528 8.71 -27.38 3.05
N CYS A 529 8.92 -26.10 2.73
CA CYS A 529 9.68 -25.63 1.58
C CYS A 529 10.17 -24.20 1.87
#